data_AF-A0AAV3L108-F1
#
_entry.id   AF-A0AAV3L108-F1
#
_cell.length_a   1.000
_cell.length_b   1.000
_cell.length_c   1.000
_cell.angle_alpha   90.00
_cell.angle_beta   90.00
_cell.angle_gamma   90.00
#
_symmetry.space_group_name_H-M   'P 1'
#
loop_
_entity.id
_entity.type
_entity.pdbx_description
1 polymer ?
#
loop_
_entity_poly.entity_id
_entity_poly.type
_entity_poly.pdbx_seq_one_letter_code
_entity_poly.pdbx_strand_id
1 'polypeptide(L)'
;MNTYVVCMDSSWVRDSQMFDIVGLTDDELAEVDMCGTENERRWHDMEPTPFIAVIKAENEEEACRKAAIEMRYDPRCLFAIKVSE
;
A
#
# COMPACT_ATOMS: atom_id res chain seq x y z
N MET A 1 2.36 3.30 -24.96
CA MET A 1 2.31 2.63 -23.65
C MET A 1 2.42 3.70 -22.58
N ASN A 2 1.49 3.69 -21.62
CA ASN A 2 1.51 4.58 -20.47
C ASN A 2 2.15 3.86 -19.28
N THR A 3 2.57 4.63 -18.27
CA THR A 3 3.04 4.10 -16.99
C THR A 3 1.87 4.07 -16.01
N TYR A 4 1.69 2.95 -15.33
CA TYR A 4 0.66 2.75 -14.31
C TYR A 4 1.32 2.36 -12.98
N VAL A 5 0.80 2.92 -11.90
CA VAL A 5 1.05 2.41 -10.55
C VAL A 5 -0.08 1.43 -10.24
N VAL A 6 0.26 0.17 -9.97
CA VAL A 6 -0.69 -0.87 -9.61
C VAL A 6 -0.68 -1.05 -8.10
N CYS A 7 -1.86 -1.03 -7.49
CA CYS A 7 -2.07 -1.18 -6.07
C CYS A 7 -3.06 -2.32 -5.78
N MET A 8 -3.02 -2.83 -4.55
CA MET A 8 -4.05 -3.73 -4.02
C MET A 8 -5.26 -2.91 -3.59
N ASP A 9 -6.45 -3.34 -3.99
CA ASP A 9 -7.71 -2.77 -3.52
C ASP A 9 -7.90 -3.10 -2.02
N SER A 10 -8.28 -2.08 -1.24
CA SER A 10 -8.37 -2.16 0.21
C SER A 10 -9.34 -3.25 0.69
N SER A 11 -10.36 -3.59 -0.12
CA SER A 11 -11.33 -4.67 0.19
C SER A 11 -10.68 -6.05 0.32
N TRP A 12 -9.47 -6.21 -0.23
CA TRP A 12 -8.71 -7.46 -0.20
C TRP A 12 -7.55 -7.44 0.79
N VAL A 13 -7.44 -6.38 1.59
CA VAL A 13 -6.42 -6.26 2.64
C VAL A 13 -7.07 -6.50 4.00
N ARG A 14 -6.34 -7.20 4.87
CA ARG A 14 -6.79 -7.52 6.22
C ARG A 14 -5.78 -6.97 7.23
N ASP A 15 -6.29 -6.50 8.37
CA ASP A 15 -5.53 -6.08 9.55
C ASP A 15 -4.49 -4.98 9.24
N SER A 16 -4.96 -3.89 8.61
CA SER A 16 -4.14 -2.73 8.27
C SER A 16 -4.25 -1.62 9.30
N GLN A 17 -3.11 -1.30 9.92
CA GLN A 17 -3.00 -0.23 10.90
C GLN A 17 -1.82 0.67 10.55
N MET A 18 -1.93 1.94 10.88
CA MET A 18 -0.83 2.91 10.81
C MET A 18 -0.47 3.37 12.21
N PHE A 19 0.82 3.60 12.42
CA PHE A 19 1.34 4.14 13.66
C PHE A 19 1.31 5.66 13.65
N ASP A 20 0.68 6.25 14.65
CA ASP A 20 0.66 7.70 14.84
C ASP A 20 2.02 8.19 15.35
N ILE A 21 2.77 8.85 14.47
CA ILE A 21 4.04 9.50 14.81
C ILE A 21 3.88 10.94 15.28
N VAL A 22 2.66 11.48 15.32
CA VAL A 22 2.43 12.87 15.70
C VAL A 22 3.00 13.14 17.11
N GLY A 23 3.76 14.23 17.21
CA GLY A 23 4.37 14.68 18.46
C GLY A 23 5.62 13.91 18.88
N LEU A 24 6.12 12.95 18.08
CA LEU A 24 7.42 12.34 18.29
C LEU A 24 8.50 13.14 17.54
N THR A 25 9.62 13.36 18.22
CA THR A 25 10.86 13.80 17.57
C THR A 25 11.55 12.65 16.84
N ASP A 26 12.49 12.96 15.94
CA ASP A 26 13.25 11.94 15.21
C ASP A 26 14.04 11.02 16.17
N ASP A 27 14.61 11.59 17.24
CA ASP A 27 15.35 10.82 18.25
C ASP A 27 14.41 9.88 19.02
N GLU A 28 13.23 10.35 19.44
CA GLU A 28 12.23 9.51 20.10
C GLU A 28 11.69 8.41 19.17
N LEU A 29 11.50 8.72 17.89
CA LEU A 29 11.06 7.74 16.88
C LEU A 29 12.12 6.65 16.63
N ALA A 30 13.41 6.98 16.78
CA ALA A 30 14.49 6.00 16.66
C ALA A 30 14.55 5.02 17.84
N GLU A 31 14.07 5.44 19.01
CA GLU A 31 14.11 4.66 20.25
C GLU A 31 12.76 4.02 20.61
N VAL A 32 11.65 4.40 19.96
CA VAL A 32 10.31 3.90 20.30
C VAL A 32 10.14 2.42 19.96
N ASP A 33 9.67 1.63 20.93
CA ASP A 33 9.17 0.29 20.65
C ASP A 33 7.75 0.38 20.08
N MET A 34 7.64 0.39 18.75
CA MET A 34 6.35 0.47 18.04
C MET A 34 5.43 -0.71 18.35
N CYS A 35 5.98 -1.87 18.71
CA CYS A 35 5.23 -3.09 19.03
C CYS A 35 4.98 -3.25 20.54
N GLY A 36 5.43 -2.28 21.35
CA GLY A 36 5.23 -2.25 22.79
C GLY A 36 3.77 -1.96 23.15
N THR A 37 3.26 -2.66 24.17
CA THR A 37 1.85 -2.55 24.61
C THR A 37 1.44 -1.13 25.02
N GLU A 38 2.39 -0.29 25.42
CA GLU A 38 2.19 1.12 25.79
C GLU A 38 1.87 2.01 24.59
N ASN A 39 2.24 1.58 23.39
CA ASN A 39 2.04 2.30 22.14
C ASN A 39 0.85 1.77 21.32
N GLU A 40 0.12 0.77 21.80
CA GLU A 40 -1.10 0.24 21.16
C GLU A 40 -2.11 1.34 20.80
N ARG A 41 -2.25 2.34 21.68
CA ARG A 41 -3.13 3.49 21.45
C ARG A 41 -2.72 4.42 20.30
N ARG A 42 -1.47 4.31 19.81
CA ARG A 42 -0.97 5.06 18.65
C ARG A 42 -1.27 4.34 17.34
N TRP A 43 -1.62 3.06 17.38
CA TRP A 43 -2.08 2.34 16.19
C TRP A 43 -3.53 2.70 15.90
N HIS A 44 -3.80 3.06 14.66
CA HIS A 44 -5.16 3.31 14.18
C HIS A 44 -5.43 2.55 12.89
N ASP A 45 -6.65 2.02 12.77
CA ASP A 45 -7.10 1.32 11.58
C ASP A 45 -7.05 2.25 10.36
N MET A 46 -6.59 1.71 9.24
CA MET A 46 -6.46 2.44 7.99
C MET A 46 -7.05 1.63 6.84
N GLU A 47 -7.66 2.30 5.87
CA GLU A 47 -7.90 1.73 4.53
C GLU A 47 -6.58 1.72 3.75
N PRO A 48 -5.89 0.58 3.66
CA PRO A 48 -4.57 0.52 3.08
C PRO A 48 -4.72 0.53 1.56
N THR A 49 -3.79 1.18 0.87
CA THR A 49 -3.64 1.02 -0.57
C THR A 49 -2.23 0.52 -0.86
N PRO A 50 -1.95 -0.78 -0.65
CA PRO A 50 -0.60 -1.33 -0.81
C PRO A 50 -0.12 -1.16 -2.25
N PHE A 51 1.06 -0.55 -2.42
CA PHE A 51 1.77 -0.54 -3.69
C PHE A 51 2.17 -1.96 -4.08
N ILE A 52 1.94 -2.32 -5.34
CA ILE A 52 2.30 -3.64 -5.89
C ILE A 52 3.42 -3.51 -6.90
N ALA A 53 3.24 -2.70 -7.95
CA ALA A 53 4.24 -2.56 -9.01
C ALA A 53 4.04 -1.29 -9.84
N VAL A 54 5.08 -0.90 -10.59
CA VAL A 54 4.97 0.07 -11.68
C VAL A 54 5.03 -0.68 -13.01
N ILE A 55 3.97 -0.59 -13.82
CA ILE A 55 3.81 -1.37 -15.05
C ILE A 55 3.62 -0.45 -16.25
N LYS A 56 4.28 -0.79 -17.37
CA LYS A 56 3.97 -0.17 -18.67
C LYS A 56 2.91 -1.00 -19.41
N ALA A 57 1.81 -0.35 -19.79
CA ALA A 57 0.67 -0.99 -20.45
C ALA A 57 -0.09 -0.01 -21.36
N GLU A 58 -1.04 -0.52 -22.13
CA GLU A 58 -1.96 0.29 -22.93
C GLU A 58 -3.05 0.90 -22.04
N ASN A 59 -3.65 0.08 -21.16
CA ASN A 59 -4.74 0.45 -20.25
C ASN A 59 -4.54 -0.16 -18.85
N GLU A 60 -5.42 0.22 -17.92
CA GLU A 60 -5.43 -0.21 -16.52
C GLU A 60 -5.60 -1.73 -16.37
N GLU A 61 -6.50 -2.33 -17.16
CA GLU A 61 -6.79 -3.77 -17.12
C GLU A 61 -5.54 -4.59 -17.48
N GLU A 62 -4.84 -4.19 -18.54
CA GLU A 62 -3.60 -4.84 -18.96
C GLU A 62 -2.50 -4.66 -17.91
N ALA A 63 -2.43 -3.49 -17.26
CA ALA A 63 -1.48 -3.25 -16.17
C ALA A 63 -1.73 -4.18 -14.97
N CYS A 64 -2.98 -4.28 -14.51
CA CYS A 64 -3.37 -5.19 -13.43
C CYS A 64 -3.08 -6.65 -13.78
N ARG A 65 -3.40 -7.09 -15.00
CA ARG A 65 -3.13 -8.47 -15.44
C ARG A 65 -1.64 -8.81 -15.43
N LYS A 66 -0.78 -7.89 -15.90
CA LYS A 66 0.68 -8.07 -15.88
C LYS A 66 1.20 -8.16 -14.44
N ALA A 67 0.80 -7.23 -13.58
CA ALA A 67 1.18 -7.24 -12.17
C ALA A 67 0.69 -8.50 -11.45
N ALA A 68 -0.54 -8.93 -11.72
CA ALA A 68 -1.14 -10.14 -11.14
C ALA A 68 -0.35 -11.41 -11.48
N ILE A 69 0.11 -11.57 -12.72
CA ILE A 69 0.93 -12.71 -13.14
C ILE A 69 2.29 -12.71 -12.43
N GLU A 70 2.94 -11.54 -12.37
CA GLU A 70 4.27 -11.39 -11.77
C GLU A 70 4.23 -11.61 -10.24
N MET A 71 3.24 -11.02 -9.58
CA MET A 71 3.13 -10.97 -8.12
C MET A 71 2.21 -12.05 -7.54
N ARG A 72 1.63 -12.92 -8.39
CA ARG A 72 0.75 -14.05 -8.04
C ARG A 72 -0.55 -13.64 -7.33
N TYR A 73 -1.21 -12.60 -7.84
CA TYR A 73 -2.53 -12.17 -7.39
C TYR A 73 -3.61 -12.47 -8.42
N ASP A 74 -4.88 -12.41 -8.00
CA ASP A 74 -5.99 -12.31 -8.94
C ASP A 74 -6.09 -10.85 -9.42
N PRO A 75 -6.20 -10.58 -10.74
CA PRO A 75 -6.30 -9.21 -11.25
C PRO A 75 -7.45 -8.39 -10.64
N ARG A 76 -8.52 -9.05 -10.16
CA ARG A 76 -9.67 -8.38 -9.51
C ARG A 76 -9.35 -7.81 -8.14
N CYS A 77 -8.25 -8.24 -7.53
CA CYS A 77 -7.76 -7.68 -6.27
C CYS A 77 -6.96 -6.39 -6.49
N LEU A 78 -6.68 -6.03 -7.74
CA LEU A 78 -5.78 -4.93 -8.10
C LEU A 78 -6.53 -3.81 -8.83
N PHE A 79 -6.03 -2.60 -8.67
CA PHE A 79 -6.40 -1.48 -9.51
C PHE A 79 -5.15 -0.73 -9.97
N ALA A 80 -5.26 -0.04 -11.10
CA ALA A 80 -4.15 0.69 -11.70
C ALA A 80 -4.49 2.17 -11.83
N ILE A 81 -3.57 3.02 -11.39
CA ILE A 81 -3.65 4.47 -11.55
C ILE A 81 -2.68 4.85 -12.67
N LYS A 82 -3.20 5.49 -13.72
CA LYS A 82 -2.37 6.05 -14.77
C LYS A 82 -1.55 7.21 -14.22
N VAL A 83 -0.24 7.16 -14.40
CA VAL A 83 0.64 8.30 -14.09
C VAL A 83 0.47 9.32 -15.22
N SER A 84 -0.13 10.47 -14.93
CA SER A 84 -0.09 11.64 -15.80
C SER A 84 1.19 12.43 -15.54
N GLU A 85 1.82 12.92 -16.61
CA GLU A 85 2.81 14.00 -16.52
C GLU A 85 2.17 15.31 -16.07
#